data_AF-A0A4V6MMD5-F1
#
_entry.id   AF-A0A4V6MMD5-F1
#
_cell.length_a   1.000
_cell.length_b   1.000
_cell.length_c   1.000
_cell.angle_alpha   90.00
_cell.angle_beta   90.00
_cell.angle_gamma   90.00
#
_symmetry.space_group_name_H-M   'P 1'
#
loop_
_entity.id
_entity.type
_entity.pdbx_description
1 polymer ?
#
loop_
_entity_poly.entity_id
_entity_poly.type
_entity_poly.pdbx_seq_one_letter_code
_entity_poly.pdbx_strand_id
1 'polypeptide(L)'
;MNVSPKREGFINDDDGPTLQRPMVDVTPEKPAKSRPTPDPAIEASPAEQDLGSTEPEWPITVKLLHKQIRNNKGEKISAITLREPRAGDINRYGNPVRIDQEGEVRIEERKMTFIIAALSDILPPFIEDMHPHDWNSVAFRLQRFFLPDPAAW
;
A
#
# COMPACT_ATOMS: atom_id res chain seq x y z
N MET A 1 -33.77 -38.99 -7.86
CA MET A 1 -32.61 -39.31 -7.00
C MET A 1 -32.04 -37.99 -6.52
N ASN A 2 -32.34 -37.63 -5.27
CA ASN A 2 -31.87 -36.42 -4.58
C ASN A 2 -31.24 -36.91 -3.28
N VAL A 3 -29.93 -36.69 -3.10
CA VAL A 3 -29.23 -37.07 -1.87
C VAL A 3 -28.32 -35.91 -1.49
N SER A 4 -28.77 -35.11 -0.52
CA SER A 4 -27.92 -34.17 0.22
C SER A 4 -27.07 -34.94 1.23
N PRO A 5 -25.75 -34.70 1.35
CA PRO A 5 -24.97 -35.26 2.43
C PRO A 5 -24.99 -34.37 3.70
N LYS A 6 -25.16 -35.06 4.83
CA LYS A 6 -25.22 -34.58 6.22
C LYS A 6 -23.89 -33.99 6.70
N ARG A 7 -23.96 -32.91 7.49
CA ARG A 7 -22.92 -32.48 8.44
C ARG A 7 -23.07 -33.29 9.73
N GLU A 8 -21.98 -33.90 10.20
CA GLU A 8 -21.90 -34.64 11.47
C GLU A 8 -21.10 -33.84 12.50
N GLY A 9 -21.51 -33.92 13.77
CA GLY A 9 -20.66 -33.63 14.93
C GLY A 9 -21.17 -32.58 15.92
N PHE A 10 -22.30 -32.82 16.59
CA PHE A 10 -22.59 -32.27 17.93
C PHE A 10 -22.44 -33.41 18.94
N ILE A 11 -21.60 -33.22 19.96
CA ILE A 11 -21.51 -34.08 21.16
C ILE A 11 -22.04 -33.24 22.32
N ASN A 12 -23.10 -33.73 22.96
CA ASN A 12 -23.60 -33.24 24.23
C ASN A 12 -23.47 -34.33 25.30
N ASP A 13 -23.02 -33.88 26.47
CA ASP A 13 -23.53 -34.12 27.82
C ASP A 13 -23.37 -35.46 28.56
N ASP A 14 -22.70 -35.30 29.72
CA ASP A 14 -23.03 -35.73 31.09
C ASP A 14 -22.86 -37.20 31.56
N ASP A 15 -22.06 -37.37 32.64
CA ASP A 15 -22.52 -37.81 34.00
C ASP A 15 -21.38 -38.43 34.85
N GLY A 16 -21.22 -37.97 36.11
CA GLY A 16 -20.51 -38.71 37.18
C GLY A 16 -19.86 -37.87 38.33
N PRO A 17 -19.88 -38.32 39.62
CA PRO A 17 -20.27 -37.45 40.74
C PRO A 17 -19.26 -37.24 41.91
N THR A 18 -19.49 -36.12 42.64
CA THR A 18 -19.35 -35.80 44.09
C THR A 18 -18.05 -36.04 44.87
N LEU A 19 -17.47 -34.96 45.45
CA LEU A 19 -16.72 -34.98 46.72
C LEU A 19 -17.05 -33.75 47.59
N GLN A 20 -17.55 -34.00 48.81
CA GLN A 20 -17.81 -33.03 49.88
C GLN A 20 -16.51 -32.63 50.62
N ARG A 21 -16.47 -31.41 51.19
CA ARG A 21 -15.76 -31.06 52.44
C ARG A 21 -16.22 -29.68 52.98
N PRO A 22 -16.05 -29.41 54.30
CA PRO A 22 -17.08 -28.81 55.16
C PRO A 22 -16.93 -27.31 55.48
N MET A 23 -17.97 -26.76 56.10
CA MET A 23 -18.12 -25.41 56.64
C MET A 23 -17.04 -25.05 57.67
N VAL A 24 -16.54 -23.81 57.59
CA VAL A 24 -15.85 -23.13 58.71
C VAL A 24 -16.31 -21.67 58.78
N ASP A 25 -16.52 -21.22 60.01
CA ASP A 25 -17.19 -20.02 60.48
C ASP A 25 -16.66 -18.67 59.98
N VAL A 26 -17.59 -17.70 59.96
CA VAL A 26 -17.41 -16.29 59.60
C VAL A 26 -16.98 -15.48 60.83
N THR A 27 -15.91 -14.69 60.73
CA THR A 27 -15.78 -13.38 61.43
C THR A 27 -14.78 -12.49 60.68
N PRO A 28 -15.01 -11.16 60.52
CA PRO A 28 -14.40 -10.34 59.48
C PRO A 28 -13.22 -9.48 59.96
N GLU A 29 -12.16 -9.36 59.15
CA GLU A 29 -11.07 -8.40 59.41
C GLU A 29 -10.72 -7.56 58.15
N LYS A 30 -10.97 -6.25 58.33
CA LYS A 30 -10.49 -5.00 57.68
C LYS A 30 -9.77 -4.99 56.31
N PRO A 31 -9.99 -3.90 55.52
CA PRO A 31 -9.64 -3.83 54.10
C PRO A 31 -8.13 -3.66 53.88
N ALA A 32 -7.55 -4.57 53.10
CA ALA A 32 -6.24 -4.37 52.51
C ALA A 32 -6.31 -3.25 51.46
N LYS A 33 -5.40 -2.28 51.60
CA LYS A 33 -5.22 -1.13 50.72
C LYS A 33 -5.20 -1.55 49.25
N SER A 34 -6.08 -0.97 48.44
CA SER A 34 -6.09 -1.11 46.99
C SER A 34 -4.74 -0.65 46.42
N ARG A 35 -4.00 -1.60 45.85
CA ARG A 35 -2.85 -1.30 45.01
C ARG A 35 -3.40 -0.62 43.76
N PRO A 36 -2.91 0.56 43.34
CA PRO A 36 -3.29 1.11 42.05
C PRO A 36 -2.76 0.13 40.98
N THR A 37 -3.67 -0.53 40.28
CA THR A 37 -3.36 -1.15 38.99
C THR A 37 -2.88 -0.04 38.07
N PRO A 38 -1.71 -0.15 37.43
CA PRO A 38 -1.41 0.75 36.32
C PRO A 38 -2.51 0.58 35.27
N ASP A 39 -3.02 1.70 34.76
CA ASP A 39 -3.97 1.68 33.65
C ASP A 39 -3.42 0.79 32.53
N PRO A 40 -4.25 -0.04 31.87
CA PRO A 40 -3.79 -0.81 30.74
C PRO A 40 -3.20 0.17 29.73
N ALA A 41 -1.90 0.06 29.48
CA ALA A 41 -1.26 0.78 28.39
C ALA A 41 -2.02 0.38 27.13
N ILE A 42 -2.82 1.29 26.60
CA ILE A 42 -3.35 1.20 25.25
C ILE A 42 -2.10 1.26 24.38
N GLU A 43 -1.55 0.09 24.04
CA GLU A 43 -0.66 -0.01 22.91
C GLU A 43 -1.44 0.57 21.73
N ALA A 44 -0.95 1.68 21.19
CA ALA A 44 -1.51 2.28 19.99
C ALA A 44 -1.71 1.16 18.97
N SER A 45 -2.94 1.05 18.46
CA SER A 45 -3.23 0.07 17.42
C SER A 45 -2.24 0.31 16.27
N PRO A 46 -1.67 -0.73 15.62
CA PRO A 46 -0.81 -0.56 14.45
C PRO A 46 -1.44 0.28 13.33
N ALA A 47 -2.76 0.48 13.38
CA ALA A 47 -3.53 1.34 12.49
C ALA A 47 -3.32 2.86 12.71
N GLU A 48 -2.69 3.28 13.82
CA GLU A 48 -2.37 4.68 14.13
C GLU A 48 -0.90 5.03 13.83
N GLN A 49 -0.19 4.15 13.10
CA GLN A 49 1.03 4.56 12.41
C GLN A 49 0.65 5.57 11.34
N ASP A 50 0.74 6.84 11.72
CA ASP A 50 0.99 8.01 10.89
C ASP A 50 0.83 7.69 9.39
N LEU A 51 -0.38 7.89 8.86
CA LEU A 51 -0.61 8.12 7.43
C LEU A 51 0.07 9.46 7.07
N GLY A 52 1.38 9.53 7.29
CA GLY A 52 2.22 10.65 6.98
C GLY A 52 1.97 11.00 5.53
N SER A 53 1.65 12.26 5.29
CA SER A 53 1.44 12.92 4.01
C SER A 53 1.77 12.02 2.82
N THR A 54 0.75 11.42 2.19
CA THR A 54 0.91 10.40 1.14
C THR A 54 1.40 10.99 -0.18
N GLU A 55 2.03 12.15 -0.13
CA GLU A 55 2.64 12.82 -1.27
C GLU A 55 4.12 12.45 -1.31
N PRO A 56 4.59 11.86 -2.41
CA PRO A 56 5.98 11.47 -2.51
C PRO A 56 6.88 12.70 -2.57
N GLU A 57 7.95 12.67 -1.77
CA GLU A 57 8.99 13.70 -1.80
C GLU A 57 9.73 13.66 -3.14
N TRP A 58 9.79 14.81 -3.81
CA TRP A 58 10.49 14.97 -5.07
C TRP A 58 11.95 15.41 -4.83
N PRO A 59 12.91 14.93 -5.64
CA PRO A 59 12.75 14.07 -6.81
C PRO A 59 12.52 12.58 -6.46
N ILE A 60 11.66 11.90 -7.21
CA ILE A 60 11.37 10.48 -7.00
C ILE A 60 12.41 9.64 -7.74
N THR A 61 12.96 8.63 -7.06
CA THR A 61 13.88 7.67 -7.68
C THR A 61 13.23 6.29 -7.76
N VAL A 62 13.21 5.71 -8.96
CA VAL A 62 12.68 4.37 -9.24
C VAL A 62 13.84 3.46 -9.64
N LYS A 63 14.01 2.33 -8.94
CA LYS A 63 15.04 1.34 -9.26
C LYS A 63 14.61 0.49 -10.45
N LEU A 64 15.56 0.20 -11.35
CA LEU A 64 15.41 -0.71 -12.47
C LEU A 64 15.85 -2.10 -12.02
N LEU A 65 14.88 -3.00 -11.84
CA LEU A 65 15.10 -4.32 -11.25
C LEU A 65 15.48 -5.38 -12.28
N HIS A 66 15.10 -5.18 -13.55
CA HIS A 66 15.26 -6.20 -14.59
C HIS A 66 16.39 -5.88 -15.58
N LYS A 67 16.54 -4.62 -16.01
CA LYS A 67 17.58 -4.25 -16.98
C LYS A 67 18.15 -2.86 -16.70
N GLN A 68 19.48 -2.75 -16.68
CA GLN A 68 20.17 -1.46 -16.72
C GLN A 68 20.05 -0.83 -18.10
N ILE A 69 19.74 0.47 -18.16
CA ILE A 69 19.74 1.25 -19.40
C ILE A 69 20.93 2.18 -19.46
N ARG A 70 21.15 2.83 -20.61
CA ARG A 70 22.16 3.87 -20.77
C ARG A 70 21.56 5.26 -20.55
N ASN A 71 22.33 6.20 -20.02
CA ASN A 71 21.96 7.62 -20.02
C ASN A 71 22.52 8.35 -21.25
N ASN A 72 22.29 9.66 -21.33
CA ASN A 72 22.74 10.51 -22.44
C ASN A 72 24.26 10.59 -22.58
N LYS A 73 25.01 10.25 -21.53
CA LYS A 73 26.47 10.18 -21.52
C LYS A 73 27.00 8.78 -21.87
N GLY A 74 26.12 7.81 -22.10
CA GLY A 74 26.47 6.42 -22.37
C GLY A 74 26.74 5.57 -21.12
N GLU A 75 26.55 6.12 -19.92
CA GLU A 75 26.75 5.42 -18.66
C GLU A 75 25.58 4.47 -18.38
N LYS A 76 25.86 3.30 -17.78
CA LYS A 76 24.82 2.36 -17.37
C LYS A 76 24.23 2.79 -16.03
N ILE A 77 22.91 2.88 -15.97
CA ILE A 77 22.16 3.25 -14.76
C ILE A 77 21.23 2.10 -14.33
N SER A 78 21.08 1.94 -13.02
CA SER A 78 20.18 0.97 -12.38
C SER A 78 18.99 1.63 -11.68
N ALA A 79 18.84 2.95 -11.80
CA ALA A 79 17.72 3.70 -11.28
C ALA A 79 17.50 4.94 -12.13
N ILE A 80 16.25 5.38 -12.21
CA ILE A 80 15.84 6.62 -12.86
C ILE A 80 15.36 7.57 -11.78
N THR A 81 15.90 8.79 -11.78
CA THR A 81 15.43 9.89 -10.94
C THR A 81 14.54 10.79 -11.79
N LEU A 82 13.37 11.14 -11.27
CA LEU A 82 12.34 11.92 -11.93
C LEU A 82 12.15 13.22 -11.14
N ARG A 83 12.20 14.36 -11.82
CA ARG A 83 11.71 15.61 -11.24
C ARG A 83 10.19 15.61 -11.17
N GLU A 84 9.65 16.54 -10.39
CA GLU A 84 8.22 16.81 -10.34
C GLU A 84 7.66 17.20 -11.72
N PRO A 85 6.52 16.58 -12.15
CA PRO A 85 5.77 16.98 -13.33
C PRO A 85 5.25 18.42 -13.22
N ARG A 86 5.25 19.13 -14.34
CA ARG A 86 4.70 20.48 -14.45
C ARG A 86 3.60 20.52 -15.51
N ALA A 87 2.70 21.49 -15.43
CA ALA A 87 1.70 21.73 -16.49
C ALA A 87 2.35 21.94 -17.88
N GLY A 88 3.56 22.50 -17.91
CA GLY A 88 4.35 22.63 -19.15
C GLY A 88 4.68 21.29 -19.83
N ASP A 89 4.83 20.21 -19.05
CA ASP A 89 5.08 18.87 -19.59
C ASP A 89 3.82 18.34 -20.29
N ILE A 90 2.65 18.52 -19.68
CA ILE A 90 1.35 18.19 -20.29
C ILE A 90 1.14 18.98 -21.57
N ASN A 91 1.45 20.28 -21.59
CA ASN A 91 1.29 21.09 -22.80
C ASN A 91 2.22 20.66 -23.94
N ARG A 92 3.42 20.17 -23.62
CA ARG A 92 4.43 19.79 -24.61
C ARG A 92 4.25 18.39 -25.17
N TYR A 93 3.84 17.44 -24.31
CA TYR A 93 3.77 16.02 -24.66
C TYR A 93 2.34 15.46 -24.63
N GLY A 94 1.38 16.23 -24.10
CA GLY A 94 0.02 15.79 -23.81
C GLY A 94 -0.10 15.14 -22.43
N ASN A 95 -1.33 15.03 -21.92
CA ASN A 95 -1.60 14.21 -20.73
C ASN A 95 -1.47 12.72 -21.12
N PRO A 96 -0.56 11.96 -20.48
CA PRO A 96 -0.37 10.53 -20.77
C PRO A 96 -1.42 9.64 -20.10
N VAL A 97 -2.25 10.16 -19.20
CA VAL A 97 -3.27 9.38 -18.49
C VAL A 97 -4.66 9.82 -18.92
N ARG A 98 -5.55 8.85 -19.11
CA ARG A 98 -6.96 9.05 -19.44
C ARG A 98 -7.82 8.16 -18.57
N ILE A 99 -9.02 8.63 -18.28
CA ILE A 99 -10.09 7.83 -17.68
C ILE A 99 -11.06 7.52 -18.81
N ASP A 100 -11.39 6.25 -19.02
CA ASP A 100 -12.40 5.84 -20.01
C ASP A 100 -13.83 6.00 -19.47
N GLN A 101 -14.82 5.57 -20.25
CA GLN A 101 -16.24 5.73 -19.86
C GLN A 101 -16.61 4.82 -18.69
N GLU A 102 -15.89 3.72 -18.54
CA GLU A 102 -16.03 2.73 -17.49
C GLU A 102 -15.32 3.15 -16.19
N GLY A 103 -14.54 4.23 -16.23
CA GLY A 103 -13.79 4.75 -15.08
C GLY A 103 -12.40 4.15 -14.92
N GLU A 104 -11.95 3.34 -15.88
CA GLU A 104 -10.63 2.71 -15.85
C GLU A 104 -9.54 3.67 -16.29
N VAL A 105 -8.43 3.64 -15.56
CA VAL A 105 -7.26 4.47 -15.84
C VAL A 105 -6.45 3.82 -16.97
N ARG A 106 -6.37 4.50 -18.11
CA ARG A 106 -5.56 4.09 -19.25
C ARG A 106 -4.34 4.98 -19.41
N ILE A 107 -3.19 4.35 -19.61
CA ILE A 107 -1.93 5.02 -19.92
C ILE A 107 -1.76 5.04 -21.44
N GLU A 108 -1.49 6.21 -22.01
CA GLU A 108 -1.02 6.36 -23.37
C GLU A 108 0.50 6.23 -23.36
N GLU A 109 1.00 5.11 -23.88
CA GLU A 109 2.36 4.63 -23.68
C GLU A 109 3.40 5.53 -24.36
N ARG A 110 3.06 6.09 -25.51
CA ARG A 110 3.97 6.94 -26.28
C ARG A 110 4.21 8.25 -25.55
N LYS A 111 3.16 8.91 -25.08
CA LYS A 111 3.21 10.15 -24.28
C LYS A 111 3.86 9.88 -22.94
N MET A 112 3.53 8.78 -22.27
CA MET A 112 4.17 8.42 -21.00
C MET A 112 5.68 8.25 -21.17
N THR A 113 6.12 7.62 -22.26
CA THR A 113 7.56 7.48 -22.57
C THR A 113 8.25 8.83 -22.75
N PHE A 114 7.63 9.77 -23.47
CA PHE A 114 8.17 11.12 -23.62
C PHE A 114 8.17 11.92 -22.31
N ILE A 115 7.14 11.74 -21.47
CA ILE A 115 7.09 12.34 -20.14
C ILE A 115 8.21 11.79 -19.26
N ILE A 116 8.39 10.46 -19.18
CA ILE A 116 9.49 9.83 -18.42
C ILE A 116 10.82 10.42 -18.86
N ALA A 117 11.08 10.46 -20.17
CA ALA A 117 12.29 11.04 -20.74
C ALA A 117 12.52 12.51 -20.30
N ALA A 118 11.46 13.34 -20.37
CA ALA A 118 11.53 14.76 -20.01
C ALA A 118 11.68 15.01 -18.50
N LEU A 119 11.18 14.10 -17.66
CA LEU A 119 11.30 14.18 -16.20
C LEU A 119 12.64 13.63 -15.70
N SER A 120 13.23 12.67 -16.40
CA SER A 120 14.51 12.06 -16.00
C SER A 120 15.74 12.67 -16.66
N ASP A 121 15.55 13.58 -17.63
CA ASP A 121 16.62 14.07 -18.50
C ASP A 121 17.36 12.93 -19.22
N ILE A 122 16.62 11.90 -19.67
CA ILE A 122 17.15 10.77 -20.44
C ILE A 122 16.45 10.76 -21.79
N LEU A 123 17.20 10.61 -22.88
CA LEU A 123 16.63 10.62 -24.23
C LEU A 123 15.65 9.46 -24.44
N PRO A 124 14.54 9.66 -25.18
CA PRO A 124 13.51 8.64 -25.39
C PRO A 124 14.02 7.27 -25.86
N PRO A 125 14.99 7.16 -26.79
CA PRO A 125 15.49 5.85 -27.23
C PRO A 125 16.06 4.99 -26.09
N PHE A 126 16.60 5.59 -25.03
CA PHE A 126 17.10 4.84 -23.88
C PHE A 126 15.99 4.43 -22.91
N ILE A 127 14.90 5.21 -22.85
CA ILE A 127 13.68 4.83 -22.11
C ILE A 127 12.97 3.69 -22.84
N GLU A 128 12.92 3.73 -24.18
CA GLU A 128 12.36 2.66 -25.01
C GLU A 128 13.14 1.33 -24.89
N ASP A 129 14.43 1.40 -24.55
CA ASP A 129 15.29 0.22 -24.30
C ASP A 129 15.11 -0.38 -22.88
N MET A 130 14.26 0.21 -22.03
CA MET A 130 13.95 -0.33 -20.70
C MET A 130 13.30 -1.72 -20.78
N HIS A 131 13.46 -2.50 -19.72
CA HIS A 131 12.65 -3.70 -19.57
C HIS A 131 11.17 -3.33 -19.40
N PRO A 132 10.20 -4.03 -20.04
CA PRO A 132 8.79 -3.69 -19.93
C PRO A 132 8.25 -3.60 -18.49
N HIS A 133 8.70 -4.49 -17.59
CA HIS A 133 8.32 -4.42 -16.17
C HIS A 133 8.88 -3.19 -15.44
N ASP A 134 10.09 -2.77 -15.77
CA ASP A 134 10.69 -1.56 -15.20
C ASP A 134 9.95 -0.32 -15.74
N TRP A 135 9.62 -0.29 -17.04
CA TRP A 135 8.86 0.79 -17.65
C TRP A 135 7.48 0.93 -17.01
N ASN A 136 6.76 -0.19 -16.83
CA ASN A 136 5.43 -0.18 -16.19
C ASN A 136 5.52 0.29 -14.73
N SER A 137 6.56 -0.11 -14.00
CA SER A 137 6.79 0.36 -12.63
C SER A 137 6.94 1.88 -12.56
N VAL A 138 7.71 2.47 -13.49
CA VAL A 138 7.87 3.92 -13.59
C VAL A 138 6.55 4.59 -13.99
N ALA A 139 5.88 4.08 -15.02
CA ALA A 139 4.62 4.63 -15.54
C ALA A 139 3.51 4.63 -14.47
N PHE A 140 3.35 3.53 -13.74
CA PHE A 140 2.37 3.41 -12.66
C PHE A 140 2.67 4.35 -11.49
N ARG A 141 3.95 4.57 -11.18
CA ARG A 141 4.35 5.56 -10.16
C ARG A 141 3.97 6.98 -10.58
N LEU A 142 4.11 7.31 -11.86
CA LEU A 142 3.80 8.64 -12.41
C LEU A 142 2.31 8.87 -12.66
N GLN A 143 1.52 7.83 -12.96
CA GLN A 143 0.15 8.01 -13.42
C GLN A 143 -0.72 8.84 -12.47
N ARG A 144 -0.49 8.72 -11.15
CA ARG A 144 -1.29 9.36 -10.11
C ARG A 144 -1.24 10.88 -10.17
N PHE A 145 -0.15 11.46 -10.69
CA PHE A 145 0.03 12.91 -10.80
C PHE A 145 -0.71 13.54 -11.99
N PHE A 146 -1.13 12.71 -12.93
CA PHE A 146 -1.77 13.15 -14.17
C PHE A 146 -3.29 12.93 -14.15
N LEU A 147 -3.81 12.39 -13.04
CA LEU A 147 -5.23 12.30 -12.77
C LEU A 147 -5.72 13.60 -12.12
N PRO A 148 -6.97 14.02 -12.37
CA PRO A 148 -7.56 15.15 -11.66
C PRO A 148 -7.65 14.87 -10.16
N ASP A 149 -7.43 15.89 -9.33
CA ASP A 149 -7.60 15.79 -7.88
C ASP A 149 -9.10 15.78 -7.52
N PRO A 150 -9.62 14.70 -6.90
CA PRO A 150 -11.02 14.64 -6.49
C PRO A 150 -11.45 15.73 -5.52
N ALA A 151 -10.53 16.36 -4.79
CA ALA A 151 -10.82 17.45 -3.87
C ALA A 151 -11.03 18.81 -4.56
N ALA A 152 -10.77 18.90 -5.87
CA ALA A 152 -10.88 20.15 -6.62
C ALA A 152 -12.32 20.52 -7.02
N TRP A 153 -13.32 19.68 -6.74
CA TRP A 153 -14.75 19.91 -6.99
C TRP A 153 -15.62 19.29 -5.88
#